data_AF-A0A494J1U8-F1
#
_entry.id   AF-A0A494J1U8-F1
#
_cell.length_a   1.000
_cell.length_b   1.000
_cell.length_c   1.000
_cell.angle_alpha   90.00
_cell.angle_beta   90.00
_cell.angle_gamma   90.00
#
_symmetry.space_group_name_H-M   'P 1'
#
loop_
_entity.id
_entity.type
_entity.pdbx_description
1 polymer ?
#
loop_
_entity_poly.entity_id
_entity_poly.type
_entity_poly.pdbx_seq_one_letter_code
_entity_poly.pdbx_strand_id
1 'polypeptide(L)'
;MNNPIPIKYRIQYCEQCDSTFTAKSIRKYCCQNCYYKSKELIVFCKLCGDRIINKHSVSIHNRLFCSKKCQNKSRQGVKLSDEWKKKLSEGRKNSEKCKGPNLYNWKGGKKTLLFRMKLHRIKRQRSLKIDIDKKFLFALLIAQKNRCFYCEKEFKKDRSIDHLTPVKKGGDNQIYNLVWACRSCNSKKHTTPYEEFMIKIQKPIDKWEFVFTTALVLREKIKFKNGE
;
A
#
# COMPACT_ATOMS: atom_id res chain seq x y z
N MET A 1 34.68 70.41 -45.99
CA MET A 1 35.10 69.00 -46.19
C MET A 1 35.41 68.40 -44.83
N ASN A 2 34.50 67.64 -44.24
CA ASN A 2 34.76 66.95 -42.98
C ASN A 2 35.26 65.55 -43.29
N ASN A 3 36.58 65.34 -43.20
CA ASN A 3 37.18 64.03 -43.32
C ASN A 3 36.89 63.24 -42.02
N PRO A 4 36.23 62.06 -42.07
CA PRO A 4 35.93 61.30 -40.87
C PRO A 4 37.22 60.81 -40.20
N ILE A 5 37.33 61.06 -38.90
CA ILE A 5 38.47 60.64 -38.06
C ILE A 5 38.62 59.11 -38.16
N PRO A 6 39.81 58.58 -38.46
CA PRO A 6 40.00 57.14 -38.63
C PRO A 6 39.72 56.41 -37.32
N ILE A 7 38.77 55.48 -37.36
CA ILE A 7 38.38 54.67 -36.21
C ILE A 7 39.54 53.75 -35.85
N LYS A 8 40.22 54.00 -34.72
CA LYS A 8 41.32 53.15 -34.23
C LYS A 8 40.76 51.82 -33.70
N TYR A 9 41.10 50.73 -34.38
CA TYR A 9 40.86 49.37 -33.90
C TYR A 9 42.00 48.92 -32.98
N ARG A 10 41.69 48.18 -31.91
CA ARG A 10 42.68 47.62 -30.98
C ARG A 10 42.72 46.11 -31.10
N ILE A 11 43.93 45.54 -31.10
CA ILE A 11 44.16 44.09 -31.02
C ILE A 11 43.91 43.63 -29.57
N GLN A 12 43.13 42.57 -29.40
CA GLN A 12 42.71 42.00 -28.12
C GLN A 12 42.71 40.47 -28.20
N TYR A 13 42.72 39.78 -27.07
CA TYR A 13 42.66 38.31 -26.99
C TYR A 13 41.29 37.86 -26.47
N CYS A 14 40.76 36.77 -27.05
CA CYS A 14 39.49 36.21 -26.60
C CYS A 14 39.68 35.33 -25.37
N GLU A 15 39.02 35.64 -24.24
CA GLU A 15 39.06 34.84 -22.99
C GLU A 15 38.48 33.40 -23.10
N GLN A 16 38.01 32.97 -24.28
CA GLN A 16 37.33 31.69 -24.48
C GLN A 16 38.02 30.76 -25.49
N CYS A 17 38.72 31.31 -26.48
CA CYS A 17 39.39 30.52 -27.52
C CYS A 17 40.82 31.00 -27.80
N ASP A 18 41.31 31.94 -26.99
CA ASP A 18 42.67 32.51 -27.02
C ASP A 18 43.11 33.17 -28.34
N SER A 19 42.21 33.23 -29.34
CA SER A 19 42.47 33.90 -30.60
C SER A 19 42.58 35.42 -30.45
N THR A 20 43.48 36.01 -31.23
CA THR A 20 43.61 37.46 -31.39
C THR A 20 42.52 38.01 -32.31
N PHE A 21 41.89 39.12 -31.93
CA PHE A 21 40.90 39.81 -32.76
C PHE A 21 41.00 41.34 -32.63
N THR A 22 40.49 42.07 -33.62
CA THR A 22 40.45 43.54 -33.59
C THR A 22 39.04 44.04 -33.32
N ALA A 23 38.91 45.03 -32.43
CA ALA A 23 37.61 45.66 -32.15
C ALA A 23 37.74 47.15 -31.87
N LYS A 24 36.65 47.89 -32.11
CA LYS A 24 36.54 49.34 -31.84
C LYS A 24 36.49 49.65 -30.33
N SER A 25 36.02 48.71 -29.51
CA SER A 25 35.88 48.83 -28.05
C SER A 25 36.55 47.66 -27.34
N ILE A 26 36.83 47.81 -26.04
CA ILE A 26 37.36 46.71 -25.23
C ILE A 26 36.29 45.61 -25.13
N ARG A 27 36.61 44.38 -25.52
CA ARG A 27 35.72 43.21 -25.52
C ARG A 27 36.49 42.00 -25.03
N LYS A 28 35.82 41.16 -24.22
CA LYS A 28 36.38 39.92 -23.68
C LYS A 28 36.34 38.74 -24.65
N TYR A 29 35.40 38.76 -25.59
CA TYR A 29 35.13 37.65 -26.51
C TYR A 29 35.14 38.12 -27.96
N CYS A 30 35.74 37.31 -28.84
CA CYS A 30 35.86 37.63 -30.27
C CYS A 30 34.51 37.58 -31.00
N CYS A 31 33.56 36.78 -30.52
CA CYS A 31 32.25 36.62 -31.13
C CYS A 31 31.18 36.21 -30.12
N GLN A 32 29.92 36.28 -30.55
CA GLN A 32 28.76 35.89 -29.74
C GLN A 32 28.83 34.42 -29.29
N ASN A 33 29.36 33.52 -30.13
CA ASN A 33 29.52 32.11 -29.77
C ASN A 33 30.51 31.91 -28.61
N CYS A 34 31.61 32.66 -28.58
CA CYS A 34 32.56 32.60 -27.47
C CYS A 34 31.96 33.15 -26.17
N TYR A 35 31.16 34.21 -26.25
CA TYR A 35 30.39 34.71 -25.11
C TYR A 35 29.38 33.66 -24.60
N TYR A 36 28.67 32.95 -25.48
CA TYR A 36 27.72 31.92 -25.05
C TYR A 36 28.41 30.69 -24.46
N LYS A 37 29.54 30.25 -25.03
CA LYS A 37 30.35 29.15 -24.48
C LYS A 37 30.83 29.46 -23.06
N SER A 38 31.23 30.69 -22.77
CA SER A 38 31.66 31.08 -21.42
C SER A 38 30.51 31.11 -20.40
N LYS A 39 29.25 31.01 -20.85
CA LYS A 39 28.04 30.95 -20.02
C LYS A 39 27.44 29.55 -19.94
N GLU A 40 28.05 28.53 -20.54
CA GLU A 40 27.57 27.15 -20.43
C GLU A 40 27.68 26.66 -18.99
N LEU A 41 26.52 26.40 -18.37
CA LEU A 41 26.45 25.79 -17.05
C LEU A 41 26.35 24.28 -17.19
N ILE A 42 27.31 23.57 -16.61
CA ILE A 42 27.31 22.11 -16.55
C ILE A 42 26.79 21.70 -15.17
N VAL A 43 25.64 21.02 -15.14
CA VAL A 43 25.08 20.43 -13.91
C VAL A 43 25.09 18.91 -14.04
N PHE A 44 25.29 18.18 -12.96
CA PHE A 44 25.33 16.71 -12.98
C PHE A 44 24.05 16.10 -12.41
N CYS A 45 23.60 14.99 -12.99
CA CYS A 45 22.43 14.28 -12.49
C CYS A 45 22.70 13.66 -11.12
N LYS A 46 21.85 13.96 -10.13
CA LYS A 46 21.94 13.38 -8.77
C LYS A 46 21.73 11.87 -8.67
N LEU A 47 21.29 11.20 -9.74
CA LEU A 47 21.08 9.75 -9.74
C LEU A 47 22.16 8.99 -10.53
N CYS A 48 22.39 9.35 -11.80
CA CYS A 48 23.32 8.61 -12.66
C CYS A 48 24.69 9.29 -12.84
N GLY A 49 24.85 10.55 -12.39
CA GLY A 49 26.08 11.31 -12.58
C GLY A 49 26.27 11.91 -13.98
N ASP A 50 25.37 11.65 -14.94
CA ASP A 50 25.50 12.19 -16.29
C ASP A 50 25.47 13.72 -16.34
N ARG A 51 26.24 14.30 -17.26
CA ARG A 51 26.25 15.74 -17.57
C ARG A 51 24.89 16.16 -18.12
N ILE A 52 24.33 17.21 -17.52
CA ILE A 52 23.09 17.86 -17.96
C ILE A 52 23.48 19.08 -18.77
N ILE A 53 23.27 19.00 -20.08
CA ILE A 53 23.49 20.11 -21.00
C ILE A 53 22.15 20.81 -21.24
N ASN A 54 22.14 22.14 -21.18
CA ASN A 54 20.94 22.92 -21.38
C ASN A 54 20.53 22.91 -22.85
N LYS A 55 19.65 21.98 -23.25
CA LYS A 55 19.21 21.88 -24.65
C LYS A 55 18.07 22.84 -25.02
N HIS A 56 17.31 23.40 -24.05
CA HIS A 56 16.17 24.30 -24.31
C HIS A 56 15.83 25.19 -23.10
N SER A 57 15.13 26.30 -23.35
CA SER A 57 14.65 27.46 -22.55
C SER A 57 14.14 27.28 -21.10
N VAL A 58 14.60 26.28 -20.34
CA VAL A 58 14.29 26.07 -18.92
C VAL A 58 15.51 26.40 -18.08
N SER A 59 15.32 27.03 -16.92
CA SER A 59 16.42 27.33 -15.98
C SER A 59 17.13 26.06 -15.54
N ILE A 60 18.40 25.92 -15.94
CA ILE A 60 19.24 24.76 -15.61
C ILE A 60 19.63 24.70 -14.13
N HIS A 61 19.62 25.85 -13.44
CA HIS A 61 20.06 25.98 -12.05
C HIS A 61 19.32 25.06 -11.06
N ASN A 62 18.04 24.77 -11.31
CA ASN A 62 17.22 23.92 -10.43
C ASN A 62 17.08 22.48 -10.92
N ARG A 63 17.76 22.11 -12.03
CA ARG A 63 17.60 20.79 -12.63
C ARG A 63 18.48 19.76 -11.91
N LEU A 64 17.83 18.85 -11.18
CA LEU A 64 18.52 17.81 -10.40
C LEU A 64 18.77 16.51 -11.17
N PHE A 65 17.99 16.24 -12.23
CA PHE A 65 18.02 14.96 -12.94
C PHE A 65 18.09 15.15 -14.45
N CYS A 66 18.83 14.27 -15.14
CA CYS A 66 18.98 14.31 -16.60
C CYS A 66 17.68 13.93 -17.34
N SER A 67 16.80 13.15 -16.70
CA SER A 67 15.57 12.65 -17.31
C SER A 67 14.48 12.38 -16.28
N LYS A 68 13.22 12.29 -16.76
CA LYS A 68 12.06 11.85 -15.95
C LYS A 68 12.26 10.43 -15.40
N LYS A 69 12.98 9.57 -16.14
CA LYS A 69 13.36 8.22 -15.69
C LYS A 69 14.24 8.28 -14.44
N CYS A 70 15.29 9.10 -14.45
CA CYS A 70 16.17 9.29 -13.29
C CYS A 70 15.43 9.93 -12.11
N GLN A 71 14.59 10.93 -12.35
CA GLN A 71 13.76 11.53 -11.30
C GLN A 71 12.78 10.52 -10.68
N ASN A 72 12.15 9.66 -11.48
CA ASN A 72 11.23 8.64 -10.96
C ASN A 72 11.97 7.58 -10.16
N LYS A 73 13.10 7.08 -10.67
CA LYS A 73 13.95 6.11 -9.96
C LYS A 73 14.43 6.66 -8.61
N SER A 74 14.82 7.93 -8.53
CA SER A 74 15.25 8.54 -7.26
C SER A 74 14.14 8.58 -6.20
N ARG A 75 12.88 8.39 -6.59
CA ARG A 75 11.72 8.36 -5.69
C ARG A 75 11.23 6.95 -5.37
N GLN A 76 11.66 5.94 -6.14
CA GLN A 76 11.22 4.55 -5.96
C GLN A 76 11.75 3.99 -4.64
N GLY A 77 10.89 3.35 -3.86
CA GLY A 77 11.27 2.72 -2.58
C GLY A 77 11.59 3.69 -1.44
N VAL A 78 11.68 4.99 -1.71
CA VAL A 78 11.93 6.01 -0.68
C VAL A 78 10.69 6.17 0.18
N LYS A 79 10.78 5.81 1.46
CA LYS A 79 9.69 5.99 2.42
C LYS A 79 9.48 7.48 2.68
N LEU A 80 8.23 7.93 2.61
CA LEU A 80 7.86 9.28 3.03
C LEU A 80 8.09 9.43 4.53
N SER A 81 8.63 10.57 4.95
CA SER A 81 8.65 10.97 6.36
C SER A 81 7.23 11.10 6.92
N ASP A 82 7.06 10.96 8.23
CA ASP A 82 5.73 11.07 8.85
C ASP A 82 5.10 12.45 8.70
N GLU A 83 5.90 13.52 8.71
CA GLU A 83 5.43 14.87 8.41
C GLU A 83 4.83 14.95 7.00
N TRP A 84 5.54 14.42 5.99
CA TRP A 84 5.02 14.33 4.62
C TRP A 84 3.76 13.47 4.51
N LYS A 85 3.66 12.36 5.25
CA LYS A 85 2.43 11.54 5.25
C LYS A 85 1.24 12.33 5.80
N LYS A 86 1.44 13.10 6.88
CA LYS A 86 0.41 13.98 7.45
C LYS A 86 -0.03 15.05 6.44
N LYS A 87 0.91 15.81 5.88
CA LYS A 87 0.64 16.83 4.85
C LYS A 87 -0.07 16.25 3.62
N LEU A 88 0.37 15.08 3.15
CA LEU A 88 -0.28 14.40 2.03
C LEU A 88 -1.72 13.98 2.38
N SER A 89 -1.94 13.47 3.59
CA SER A 89 -3.29 13.13 4.06
C SER A 89 -4.19 14.36 4.16
N GLU A 90 -3.69 15.48 4.68
CA GLU A 90 -4.42 16.75 4.76
C GLU A 90 -4.75 17.29 3.37
N GLY A 91 -3.77 17.31 2.47
CA GLY A 91 -3.97 17.72 1.07
C GLY A 91 -5.02 16.87 0.36
N ARG A 92 -5.01 15.54 0.57
CA ARG A 92 -6.04 14.65 0.01
C ARG A 92 -7.43 14.90 0.59
N LYS A 93 -7.54 15.16 1.89
CA LYS A 93 -8.82 15.50 2.54
C LYS A 93 -9.41 16.79 1.96
N ASN A 94 -8.56 17.79 1.70
CA ASN A 94 -8.98 19.10 1.23
C ASN A 94 -9.16 19.17 -0.30
N SER A 95 -8.58 18.25 -1.06
CA SER A 95 -8.65 18.24 -2.52
C SER A 95 -9.95 17.66 -3.06
N GLU A 96 -10.66 18.42 -3.90
CA GLU A 96 -11.87 17.94 -4.57
C GLU A 96 -11.59 16.78 -5.56
N LYS A 97 -10.38 16.73 -6.12
CA LYS A 97 -9.92 15.62 -6.97
C LYS A 97 -9.75 14.30 -6.19
N CYS A 98 -9.61 14.37 -4.87
CA CYS A 98 -9.43 13.20 -4.01
C CYS A 98 -10.70 12.83 -3.23
N LYS A 99 -11.88 13.19 -3.76
CA LYS A 99 -13.17 12.88 -3.14
C LYS A 99 -14.10 12.19 -4.12
N GLY A 100 -14.95 11.33 -3.57
CA GLY A 100 -16.12 10.81 -4.28
C GLY A 100 -15.76 10.17 -5.63
N PRO A 101 -16.50 10.48 -6.70
CA PRO A 101 -16.27 9.97 -8.07
C PRO A 101 -14.87 10.17 -8.64
N ASN A 102 -14.10 11.14 -8.14
CA ASN A 102 -12.77 11.43 -8.64
C ASN A 102 -11.71 10.41 -8.15
N LEU A 103 -12.05 9.57 -7.18
CA LEU A 103 -11.18 8.51 -6.70
C LEU A 103 -11.19 7.31 -7.67
N TYR A 104 -10.02 6.81 -8.05
CA TYR A 104 -9.89 5.63 -8.92
C TYR A 104 -10.59 4.37 -8.38
N ASN A 105 -10.78 4.29 -7.07
CA ASN A 105 -11.46 3.20 -6.37
C ASN A 105 -12.86 3.59 -5.89
N TRP A 106 -13.43 4.68 -6.42
CA TRP A 106 -14.79 5.08 -6.11
C TRP A 106 -15.78 4.00 -6.54
N LYS A 107 -16.74 3.73 -5.66
CA LYS A 107 -17.71 2.66 -5.87
C LYS A 107 -19.14 3.19 -5.90
N GLY A 108 -19.35 4.46 -6.28
CA GLY A 108 -20.68 5.05 -6.46
C GLY A 108 -21.35 5.64 -5.21
N GLY A 109 -20.63 5.75 -4.09
CA GLY A 109 -21.08 6.44 -2.88
C GLY A 109 -22.32 5.84 -2.21
N LYS A 110 -23.20 6.70 -1.67
CA LYS A 110 -24.44 6.28 -0.99
C LYS A 110 -25.41 5.58 -1.94
N LYS A 111 -25.48 5.98 -3.23
CA LYS A 111 -26.39 5.41 -4.23
C LYS A 111 -26.20 3.90 -4.41
N THR A 112 -24.95 3.42 -4.38
CA THR A 112 -24.63 1.99 -4.52
C THR A 112 -24.50 1.25 -3.19
N LEU A 113 -24.60 1.96 -2.06
CA LEU A 113 -24.34 1.39 -0.73
C LEU A 113 -25.26 0.20 -0.45
N LEU A 114 -26.56 0.35 -0.68
CA LEU A 114 -27.54 -0.72 -0.46
C LEU A 114 -27.27 -1.94 -1.32
N PHE A 115 -26.97 -1.74 -2.61
CA PHE A 115 -26.61 -2.83 -3.53
C PHE A 115 -25.34 -3.56 -3.08
N ARG A 116 -24.31 -2.81 -2.67
CA ARG A 116 -23.06 -3.39 -2.15
C ARG A 116 -23.27 -4.15 -0.85
N MET A 117 -24.10 -3.64 0.05
CA MET A 117 -24.49 -4.35 1.27
C MET A 117 -25.26 -5.63 0.95
N LYS A 118 -26.19 -5.59 -0.03
CA LYS A 118 -26.92 -6.76 -0.51
C LYS A 118 -25.98 -7.81 -1.11
N LEU A 119 -25.06 -7.41 -1.98
CA LEU A 119 -24.04 -8.32 -2.54
C LEU A 119 -23.15 -8.92 -1.47
N HIS A 120 -22.71 -8.12 -0.49
CA HIS A 120 -21.91 -8.61 0.62
C HIS A 120 -22.69 -9.63 1.46
N ARG A 121 -23.99 -9.38 1.72
CA ARG A 121 -24.89 -10.33 2.39
C ARG A 121 -25.04 -11.61 1.59
N ILE A 122 -25.24 -11.54 0.27
CA ILE A 122 -25.37 -12.71 -0.60
C ILE A 122 -24.08 -13.53 -0.61
N LYS A 123 -22.91 -12.89 -0.73
CA LYS A 123 -21.61 -13.57 -0.63
C LYS A 123 -21.45 -14.27 0.72
N ARG A 124 -21.78 -13.57 1.81
CA ARG A 124 -21.82 -14.14 3.17
C ARG A 124 -22.79 -15.31 3.30
N GLN A 125 -23.97 -15.24 2.70
CA GLN A 125 -24.93 -16.34 2.75
C GLN A 125 -24.44 -17.53 1.94
N ARG A 126 -23.84 -17.31 0.77
CA ARG A 126 -23.24 -18.38 -0.05
C ARG A 126 -22.12 -19.12 0.68
N SER A 127 -21.25 -18.42 1.41
CA SER A 127 -20.21 -19.08 2.23
C SER A 127 -20.79 -19.86 3.42
N LEU A 128 -22.01 -19.55 3.84
CA LEU A 128 -22.75 -20.26 4.89
C LEU A 128 -23.75 -21.31 4.37
N LYS A 129 -23.93 -21.44 3.05
CA LYS A 129 -24.84 -22.43 2.44
C LYS A 129 -24.30 -23.86 2.48
N ILE A 130 -23.03 -24.01 2.82
CA ILE A 130 -22.44 -25.33 3.03
C ILE A 130 -23.01 -25.85 4.34
N ASP A 131 -23.77 -26.94 4.24
CA ASP A 131 -24.33 -27.61 5.40
C ASP A 131 -23.20 -28.02 6.32
N ILE A 132 -23.37 -27.71 7.60
CA ILE A 132 -22.38 -28.05 8.60
C ILE A 132 -22.42 -29.56 8.80
N ASP A 133 -21.26 -30.20 8.67
CA ASP A 133 -21.13 -31.62 8.95
C ASP A 133 -21.42 -31.92 10.42
N LYS A 134 -22.61 -32.48 10.68
CA LYS A 134 -23.07 -32.88 12.01
C LYS A 134 -22.18 -33.96 12.65
N LYS A 135 -21.60 -34.87 11.85
CA LYS A 135 -20.66 -35.90 12.32
C LYS A 135 -19.40 -35.26 12.86
N PHE A 136 -18.87 -34.30 12.11
CA PHE A 136 -17.71 -33.53 12.52
C PHE A 136 -18.01 -32.71 13.78
N LEU A 137 -19.15 -32.03 13.87
CA LEU A 137 -19.50 -31.26 15.07
C LEU A 137 -19.58 -32.13 16.33
N PHE A 138 -20.09 -33.35 16.22
CA PHE A 138 -20.13 -34.29 17.33
C PHE A 138 -18.72 -34.75 17.72
N ALA A 139 -17.91 -35.15 16.73
CA ALA A 139 -16.51 -35.52 16.93
C ALA A 139 -15.69 -34.39 17.59
N LEU A 140 -15.93 -33.15 17.15
CA LEU A 140 -15.31 -31.94 17.66
C LEU A 140 -15.68 -31.68 19.12
N LEU A 141 -16.94 -31.91 19.51
CA LEU A 141 -17.36 -31.78 20.90
C LEU A 141 -16.64 -32.78 21.81
N ILE A 142 -16.44 -34.01 21.34
CA ILE A 142 -15.68 -35.06 22.05
C ILE A 142 -14.20 -34.68 22.12
N ALA A 143 -13.59 -34.25 21.02
CA ALA A 143 -12.19 -33.79 20.99
C ALA A 143 -11.95 -32.62 21.96
N GLN A 144 -12.92 -31.72 22.10
CA GLN A 144 -12.91 -30.64 23.07
C GLN A 144 -13.25 -31.07 24.50
N LYS A 145 -13.48 -32.36 24.76
CA LYS A 145 -13.86 -32.92 26.06
C LYS A 145 -15.09 -32.24 26.66
N ASN A 146 -16.07 -31.89 25.82
CA ASN A 146 -17.28 -31.15 26.21
C ASN A 146 -17.00 -29.84 26.97
N ARG A 147 -15.90 -29.15 26.63
CA ARG A 147 -15.48 -27.87 27.21
C ARG A 147 -15.41 -26.78 26.16
N CYS A 148 -15.58 -25.54 26.59
CA CYS A 148 -15.41 -24.37 25.72
C CYS A 148 -14.01 -24.33 25.12
N PHE A 149 -13.91 -24.12 23.80
CA PHE A 149 -12.63 -24.05 23.10
C PHE A 149 -11.71 -22.96 23.66
N TYR A 150 -12.27 -21.82 24.06
CA TYR A 150 -11.50 -20.66 24.53
C TYR A 150 -11.15 -20.70 26.01
N CYS A 151 -12.15 -20.87 26.89
CA CYS A 151 -11.94 -20.77 28.34
C CYS A 151 -11.77 -22.11 29.04
N GLU A 152 -11.93 -23.23 28.34
CA GLU A 152 -11.73 -24.61 28.85
C GLU A 152 -12.64 -25.02 30.02
N LYS A 153 -13.55 -24.13 30.41
CA LYS A 153 -14.61 -24.43 31.36
C LYS A 153 -15.63 -25.35 30.68
N GLU A 154 -16.15 -26.27 31.46
CA GLU A 154 -17.30 -27.09 31.08
C GLU A 154 -18.49 -26.20 30.72
N PHE A 155 -19.29 -26.67 29.77
CA PHE A 155 -20.48 -25.94 29.35
C PHE A 155 -21.52 -25.95 30.49
N LYS A 156 -21.68 -24.80 31.16
CA LYS A 156 -22.71 -24.59 32.21
C LYS A 156 -24.13 -24.33 31.65
N LYS A 157 -24.23 -23.84 30.41
CA LYS A 157 -25.47 -23.47 29.67
C LYS A 157 -25.30 -23.88 28.19
N ASP A 158 -26.25 -23.52 27.33
CA ASP A 158 -26.17 -23.69 25.87
C ASP A 158 -24.79 -23.35 25.30
N ARG A 159 -24.22 -24.31 24.58
CA ARG A 159 -23.03 -24.15 23.75
C ARG A 159 -23.42 -23.58 22.38
N SER A 160 -22.52 -22.82 21.78
CA SER A 160 -22.68 -22.27 20.44
C SER A 160 -21.52 -22.68 19.55
N ILE A 161 -21.79 -22.85 18.26
CA ILE A 161 -20.74 -22.98 17.25
C ILE A 161 -20.19 -21.57 16.98
N ASP A 162 -18.88 -21.43 16.99
CA ASP A 162 -18.18 -20.20 16.63
C ASP A 162 -17.24 -20.43 15.45
N HIS A 163 -17.00 -19.37 14.67
CA HIS A 163 -16.14 -19.36 13.50
C HIS A 163 -14.77 -18.78 13.83
N LEU A 164 -13.68 -19.55 13.70
CA LEU A 164 -12.32 -19.10 14.00
C LEU A 164 -11.96 -17.82 13.23
N THR A 165 -12.18 -17.84 11.91
CA THR A 165 -12.31 -16.65 11.09
C THR A 165 -13.78 -16.21 11.09
N PRO A 166 -14.11 -15.02 11.66
CA PRO A 166 -15.49 -14.56 11.71
C PRO A 166 -16.10 -14.44 10.33
N VAL A 167 -17.39 -14.76 10.21
CA VAL A 167 -18.12 -14.64 8.94
C VAL A 167 -18.03 -13.23 8.34
N LYS A 168 -17.99 -12.19 9.20
CA LYS A 168 -17.82 -10.78 8.75
C LYS A 168 -16.46 -10.52 8.08
N LYS A 169 -15.44 -11.32 8.40
CA LYS A 169 -14.09 -11.28 7.81
C LYS A 169 -13.89 -12.34 6.72
N GLY A 170 -14.94 -13.01 6.26
CA GLY A 170 -14.89 -13.97 5.15
C GLY A 170 -14.91 -15.44 5.55
N GLY A 171 -15.08 -15.76 6.84
CA GLY A 171 -15.22 -17.15 7.28
C GLY A 171 -16.47 -17.86 6.73
N ASP A 172 -16.37 -19.17 6.59
CA ASP A 172 -17.39 -20.07 6.05
C ASP A 172 -17.78 -21.16 7.07
N ASN A 173 -18.70 -22.04 6.68
CA ASN A 173 -19.14 -23.17 7.50
C ASN A 173 -18.28 -24.44 7.35
N GLN A 174 -17.05 -24.31 6.84
CA GLN A 174 -16.16 -25.46 6.68
C GLN A 174 -15.66 -25.96 8.02
N ILE A 175 -15.42 -27.27 8.12
CA ILE A 175 -15.01 -27.93 9.37
C ILE A 175 -13.73 -27.34 9.97
N TYR A 176 -12.81 -26.84 9.14
CA TYR A 176 -11.56 -26.21 9.58
C TYR A 176 -11.77 -24.85 10.28
N ASN A 177 -12.97 -24.28 10.18
CA ASN A 177 -13.30 -22.95 10.69
C ASN A 177 -14.23 -22.99 11.92
N LEU A 178 -14.61 -24.16 12.43
CA LEU A 178 -15.65 -24.30 13.45
C LEU A 178 -15.11 -24.82 14.78
N VAL A 179 -15.58 -24.22 15.88
CA VAL A 179 -15.32 -24.68 17.27
C VAL A 179 -16.58 -24.59 18.12
N TRP A 180 -16.67 -25.43 19.16
CA TRP A 180 -17.67 -25.25 20.22
C TRP A 180 -17.18 -24.23 21.26
N ALA A 181 -17.94 -23.16 21.46
CA ALA A 181 -17.65 -22.11 22.43
C ALA A 181 -18.87 -21.82 23.32
N CYS A 182 -18.61 -21.40 24.56
CA CYS A 182 -19.69 -20.91 25.41
C CYS A 182 -20.15 -19.53 24.91
N ARG A 183 -21.42 -19.19 25.14
CA ARG A 183 -21.99 -17.91 24.70
C ARG A 183 -21.18 -16.69 25.15
N SER A 184 -20.61 -16.71 26.36
CA SER A 184 -19.83 -15.59 26.88
C SER A 184 -18.51 -15.39 26.13
N CYS A 185 -17.77 -16.46 25.82
CA CYS A 185 -16.55 -16.37 25.02
C CYS A 185 -16.85 -16.02 23.57
N ASN A 186 -17.86 -16.65 22.97
CA ASN A 186 -18.29 -16.35 21.59
C ASN A 186 -18.68 -14.86 21.45
N SER A 187 -19.48 -14.35 22.39
CA SER A 187 -19.85 -12.93 22.44
C SER A 187 -18.65 -12.00 22.65
N LYS A 188 -17.70 -12.35 23.54
CA LYS A 188 -16.47 -11.57 23.75
C LYS A 188 -15.55 -11.56 22.53
N LYS A 189 -15.46 -12.66 21.77
CA LYS A 189 -14.68 -12.74 20.54
C LYS A 189 -15.32 -11.91 19.43
N HIS A 190 -16.64 -12.00 19.27
CA HIS A 190 -17.42 -11.25 18.30
C HIS A 190 -16.85 -11.38 16.87
N THR A 191 -16.23 -10.32 16.36
CA THR A 191 -15.65 -10.26 15.01
C THR A 191 -14.12 -10.26 15.01
N THR A 192 -13.53 -10.62 16.15
CA THR A 192 -12.08 -10.79 16.32
C THR A 192 -11.69 -12.19 15.80
N PRO A 193 -10.70 -12.31 14.90
CA PRO A 193 -10.11 -13.59 14.51
C PRO A 193 -9.61 -14.38 15.71
N TYR A 194 -9.56 -15.70 15.55
CA TYR A 194 -9.06 -16.64 16.54
C TYR A 194 -7.72 -16.22 17.13
N GLU A 195 -6.72 -15.97 16.28
CA GLU A 195 -5.34 -15.68 16.67
C GLU A 195 -5.28 -14.40 17.51
N GLU A 196 -5.92 -13.34 17.03
CA GLU A 196 -6.04 -12.07 17.76
C GLU A 196 -6.75 -12.24 19.11
N PHE A 197 -7.81 -13.07 19.15
CA PHE A 197 -8.57 -13.31 20.38
C PHE A 197 -7.77 -14.12 21.40
N MET A 198 -7.01 -15.14 20.96
CA MET A 198 -6.14 -15.95 21.83
C MET A 198 -5.03 -15.11 22.45
N ILE A 199 -4.39 -14.24 21.66
CA ILE A 199 -3.40 -13.27 22.16
C ILE A 199 -4.03 -12.37 23.22
N LYS A 200 -5.23 -11.83 22.93
CA LYS A 200 -5.96 -10.95 23.86
C LYS A 200 -6.27 -11.60 25.21
N ILE A 201 -6.61 -12.89 25.22
CA ILE A 201 -6.90 -13.64 26.45
C ILE A 201 -5.68 -14.37 27.01
N GLN A 202 -4.48 -14.13 26.43
CA GLN A 202 -3.21 -14.72 26.83
C GLN A 202 -3.24 -16.26 26.89
N LYS A 203 -3.76 -16.88 25.82
CA LYS A 203 -3.83 -18.34 25.65
C LYS A 203 -3.03 -18.81 24.42
N PRO A 204 -2.55 -20.06 24.39
CA PRO A 204 -1.78 -20.61 23.27
C PRO A 204 -2.59 -20.68 21.95
N ILE A 205 -1.94 -20.41 20.82
CA ILE A 205 -2.56 -20.34 19.47
C ILE A 205 -2.51 -21.70 18.73
N ASP A 206 -1.69 -22.63 19.20
CA ASP A 206 -1.47 -23.96 18.61
C ASP A 206 -2.57 -24.98 18.96
N LYS A 207 -3.39 -24.67 19.98
CA LYS A 207 -4.46 -25.55 20.46
C LYS A 207 -5.40 -26.07 19.36
N TRP A 208 -5.69 -25.26 18.34
CA TRP A 208 -6.64 -25.64 17.30
C TRP A 208 -6.21 -26.89 16.54
N GLU A 209 -4.93 -26.99 16.19
CA GLU A 209 -4.41 -28.05 15.33
C GLU A 209 -4.57 -29.43 15.96
N PHE A 210 -4.29 -29.54 17.27
CA PHE A 210 -4.50 -30.76 18.03
C PHE A 210 -5.98 -31.15 18.14
N VAL A 211 -6.87 -30.19 18.41
CA VAL A 211 -8.31 -30.44 18.53
C VAL A 211 -8.91 -30.87 17.19
N PHE A 212 -8.51 -30.20 16.11
CA PHE A 212 -9.00 -30.46 14.76
C PHE A 212 -8.60 -31.86 14.27
N THR A 213 -7.32 -32.21 14.38
CA THR A 213 -6.80 -33.54 14.00
C THR A 213 -7.48 -34.66 14.80
N THR A 214 -7.64 -34.47 16.12
CA THR A 214 -8.37 -35.42 16.96
C THR A 214 -9.83 -35.57 16.51
N ALA A 215 -10.51 -34.48 16.18
CA ALA A 215 -11.88 -34.50 15.70
C ALA A 215 -12.03 -35.23 14.35
N LEU A 216 -11.07 -35.09 13.43
CA LEU A 216 -11.07 -35.83 12.16
C LEU A 216 -11.01 -37.35 12.39
N VAL A 217 -10.08 -37.80 13.24
CA VAL A 217 -9.95 -39.23 13.58
C VAL A 217 -11.23 -39.76 14.24
N LEU A 218 -11.82 -39.00 15.17
CA LEU A 218 -13.06 -39.39 15.83
C LEU A 218 -14.24 -39.43 14.85
N ARG A 219 -14.32 -38.50 13.91
CA ARG A 219 -15.37 -38.43 12.88
C ARG A 219 -15.42 -39.72 12.05
N GLU A 220 -14.28 -40.31 11.72
CA GLU A 220 -14.23 -41.57 10.98
C GLU A 220 -14.80 -42.74 11.79
N LYS A 221 -14.52 -42.77 13.10
CA LYS A 221 -14.96 -43.83 14.02
C LYS A 221 -16.43 -43.76 14.41
N ILE A 222 -17.04 -42.57 14.38
CA ILE A 222 -18.46 -42.39 14.71
C ILE A 222 -19.32 -43.13 13.67
N LYS A 223 -20.26 -43.95 14.12
CA LYS A 223 -21.32 -44.51 13.28
C LYS A 223 -22.64 -43.91 13.77
N PHE A 224 -23.30 -43.10 12.95
CA PHE A 224 -24.68 -42.73 13.24
C PHE A 224 -25.57 -43.93 12.92
N LYS A 225 -26.48 -44.30 13.82
CA LYS A 225 -27.59 -45.17 13.44
C LYS A 225 -28.41 -44.41 12.40
N ASN A 226 -28.71 -45.06 11.27
CA ASN A 226 -29.57 -44.46 10.26
C ASN A 226 -30.97 -44.25 10.86
N GLY A 227 -31.40 -42.98 10.95
CA GLY A 227 -32.79 -42.59 11.23
C GLY A 227 -33.13 -42.43 12.71
N GLU A 228 -33.07 -41.19 13.19
CA GLU A 228 -33.99 -40.53 14.15
C GLU A 228 -33.75 -39.01 14.11
#